data_AF-A0A2K8T381-F1
#
_entry.id   AF-A0A2K8T381-F1
#
_cell.length_a   1.000
_cell.length_b   1.000
_cell.length_c   1.000
_cell.angle_alpha   90.00
_cell.angle_beta   90.00
_cell.angle_gamma   90.00
#
_symmetry.space_group_name_H-M   'P 1'
#
loop_
_entity.id
_entity.type
_entity.pdbx_description
1 polymer ?
#
loop_
_entity_poly.entity_id
_entity_poly.type
_entity_poly.pdbx_seq_one_letter_code
_entity_poly.pdbx_strand_id
1 'polypeptide(L)'
;MVRKGELTVQGAEAETSIEPQSKKMVKGRGQQIAPVPSAFALVIEQLENAFDDDLRLAIFERLLREQQQIAQQVTEEEKLTKAFEIARLEAIEQAREKGKQSARYEIAQRKREQLAGVQKQFIDVDLEKLIDSCDYLPYETMKQTIDGFAARVGVKLEWKELSDGQFECFACVA
;
A
#
# COMPACT_ATOMS: atom_id res chain seq x y z
N MET A 1 5.77 -37.83 -6.04
CA MET A 1 4.60 -38.67 -6.37
C MET A 1 3.34 -37.91 -6.01
N VAL A 2 2.59 -37.50 -7.03
CA VAL A 2 1.39 -36.66 -6.93
C VAL A 2 0.18 -37.58 -7.11
N ARG A 3 -0.82 -37.52 -6.22
CA ARG A 3 -2.13 -38.14 -6.43
C ARG A 3 -3.18 -37.04 -6.55
N LYS A 4 -3.54 -36.71 -7.79
CA LYS A 4 -4.76 -35.99 -8.16
C LYS A 4 -5.96 -36.92 -7.99
N GLY A 5 -7.01 -36.46 -7.33
CA GLY A 5 -8.33 -37.09 -7.31
C GLY A 5 -9.35 -36.04 -7.69
N GLU A 6 -9.68 -36.01 -8.99
CA GLU A 6 -10.66 -35.13 -9.62
C GLU A 6 -11.93 -35.96 -9.80
N LEU A 7 -13.02 -35.59 -9.12
CA LEU A 7 -14.30 -36.30 -9.18
C LEU A 7 -15.27 -35.51 -10.04
N THR A 8 -15.24 -35.75 -11.36
CA THR A 8 -16.24 -35.25 -12.30
C THR A 8 -17.47 -36.15 -12.28
N VAL A 9 -18.61 -35.62 -11.83
CA VAL A 9 -19.92 -36.26 -12.02
C VAL A 9 -20.45 -35.81 -13.38
N GLN A 10 -20.32 -36.68 -14.39
CA GLN A 10 -21.03 -36.59 -15.66
C GLN A 10 -22.32 -37.42 -15.55
N GLY A 11 -23.45 -36.82 -15.92
CA GLY A 11 -24.71 -37.54 -16.03
C GLY A 11 -25.95 -36.64 -15.97
N ALA A 12 -25.93 -35.51 -16.66
CA ALA A 12 -27.16 -34.85 -17.10
C ALA A 12 -27.59 -35.49 -18.43
N GLU A 13 -28.90 -35.52 -18.67
CA GLU A 13 -29.59 -35.86 -19.93
C GLU A 13 -29.97 -37.34 -20.13
N ALA A 14 -31.20 -37.65 -19.70
CA ALA A 14 -32.04 -38.61 -20.41
C ALA A 14 -33.47 -38.05 -20.44
N GLU A 15 -33.75 -37.28 -21.48
CA GLU A 15 -35.10 -36.95 -21.93
C GLU A 15 -35.86 -38.25 -22.23
N THR A 16 -37.08 -38.41 -21.71
CA THR A 16 -38.00 -39.42 -22.24
C THR A 16 -39.25 -38.74 -22.76
N SER A 17 -39.20 -38.50 -24.08
CA SER A 17 -40.31 -38.23 -24.97
C SER A 17 -41.45 -39.23 -24.78
N ILE A 18 -42.68 -38.72 -24.71
CA ILE A 18 -43.92 -39.45 -24.49
C ILE A 18 -44.45 -39.93 -25.85
N GLU A 19 -44.56 -41.23 -26.06
CA GLU A 19 -45.31 -41.82 -27.18
C GLU A 19 -46.27 -42.90 -26.63
N PRO A 20 -47.61 -42.76 -26.76
CA PRO A 20 -48.55 -43.75 -26.23
C PRO A 20 -48.86 -44.78 -27.33
N GLN A 21 -48.22 -45.94 -27.31
CA GLN A 21 -48.70 -47.07 -28.10
C GLN A 21 -49.88 -47.76 -27.39
N SER A 22 -51.07 -47.55 -27.95
CA SER A 22 -52.29 -48.24 -27.58
C SER A 22 -52.24 -49.73 -27.94
N LYS A 23 -52.43 -50.62 -26.96
CA LYS A 23 -52.80 -52.02 -27.19
C LYS A 23 -53.98 -52.43 -26.31
N LYS A 24 -54.87 -53.17 -26.96
CA LYS A 24 -56.27 -53.46 -26.61
C LYS A 24 -56.42 -54.18 -25.26
N MET A 25 -57.39 -53.73 -24.46
CA MET A 25 -57.82 -54.36 -23.22
C MET A 25 -58.61 -55.65 -23.50
N VAL A 26 -58.19 -56.76 -22.88
CA VAL A 26 -59.05 -57.95 -22.69
C VAL A 26 -59.49 -57.97 -21.23
N LYS A 27 -60.81 -57.99 -21.02
CA LYS A 27 -61.49 -57.94 -19.73
C LYS A 27 -61.39 -59.30 -19.04
N GLY A 28 -60.49 -59.43 -18.06
CA GLY A 28 -60.31 -60.62 -17.22
C GLY A 28 -60.33 -60.24 -15.74
N ARG A 29 -61.26 -60.88 -15.00
CA ARG A 29 -61.48 -60.92 -13.53
C ARG A 29 -60.64 -60.01 -12.63
N GLY A 30 -61.33 -59.18 -11.86
CA GLY A 30 -60.75 -58.31 -10.84
C GLY A 30 -59.86 -59.06 -9.85
N GLN A 31 -58.57 -58.82 -9.96
CA GLN A 31 -57.63 -58.90 -8.85
C GLN A 31 -57.53 -57.47 -8.29
N GLN A 32 -57.83 -57.31 -7.00
CA GLN A 32 -57.43 -56.12 -6.26
C GLN A 32 -55.90 -56.10 -6.26
N ILE A 33 -55.30 -55.25 -7.09
CA ILE A 33 -53.88 -54.93 -6.96
C ILE A 33 -53.79 -54.07 -5.71
N ALA A 34 -53.35 -54.66 -4.60
CA ALA A 34 -52.94 -53.89 -3.43
C ALA A 34 -51.92 -52.83 -3.91
N PRO A 35 -51.98 -51.58 -3.45
CA PRO A 35 -51.01 -50.57 -3.85
C PRO A 35 -49.64 -51.04 -3.38
N VAL A 36 -48.84 -51.58 -4.28
CA VAL A 36 -47.45 -51.89 -4.01
C VAL A 36 -46.77 -50.52 -3.88
N PRO A 37 -46.21 -50.18 -2.70
CA PRO A 37 -45.46 -48.94 -2.58
C PRO A 37 -44.34 -49.02 -3.62
N SER A 38 -44.23 -47.99 -4.45
CA SER A 38 -43.10 -47.85 -5.38
C SER A 38 -41.81 -48.15 -4.62
N ALA A 39 -40.92 -48.97 -5.16
CA ALA A 39 -39.64 -49.28 -4.52
C ALA A 39 -38.87 -47.99 -4.14
N PHE A 40 -39.11 -46.88 -4.85
CA PHE A 40 -38.62 -45.55 -4.48
C PHE A 40 -39.26 -44.98 -3.21
N ALA A 41 -40.58 -45.13 -3.02
CA ALA A 41 -41.26 -44.71 -1.79
C ALA A 41 -40.80 -45.54 -0.59
N LEU A 42 -40.55 -46.84 -0.80
CA LEU A 42 -40.06 -47.76 0.23
C LEU A 42 -38.58 -47.48 0.59
N VAL A 43 -37.76 -47.04 -0.37
CA VAL A 43 -36.38 -46.60 -0.13
C VAL A 43 -36.33 -45.22 0.56
N ILE A 44 -37.23 -44.30 0.22
CA ILE A 44 -37.36 -43.01 0.91
C ILE A 44 -37.83 -43.23 2.35
N GLU A 45 -38.84 -44.06 2.57
CA GLU A 45 -39.32 -44.44 3.90
C GLU A 45 -38.23 -45.20 4.70
N GLN A 46 -37.39 -46.01 4.05
CA GLN A 46 -36.24 -46.65 4.70
C GLN A 46 -35.12 -45.66 5.03
N LEU A 47 -34.85 -44.66 4.21
CA LEU A 47 -33.93 -43.56 4.53
C LEU A 47 -34.49 -42.65 5.63
N GLU A 48 -35.80 -42.51 5.69
CA GLU A 48 -36.52 -41.81 6.76
C GLU A 48 -36.47 -42.55 8.08
N ASN A 49 -36.60 -43.88 8.06
CA ASN A 49 -36.43 -44.73 9.22
C ASN A 49 -34.96 -45.03 9.60
N ALA A 50 -34.00 -44.84 8.68
CA ALA A 50 -32.58 -45.15 8.92
C ALA A 50 -31.82 -44.03 9.64
N PHE A 51 -32.32 -42.80 9.59
CA PHE A 51 -31.78 -41.68 10.36
C PHE A 51 -32.79 -41.30 11.43
N ASP A 52 -32.52 -41.74 12.66
CA ASP A 52 -33.24 -41.34 13.87
C ASP A 52 -33.50 -39.81 13.88
N ASP A 53 -34.69 -39.39 14.27
CA ASP A 53 -35.05 -37.96 14.29
C ASP A 53 -34.08 -37.17 15.20
N ASP A 54 -33.57 -37.82 16.25
CA ASP A 54 -32.52 -37.28 17.12
C ASP A 54 -31.19 -37.09 16.39
N LEU A 55 -30.82 -37.99 15.46
CA LEU A 55 -29.61 -37.88 14.64
C LEU A 55 -29.75 -36.74 13.63
N ARG A 56 -30.93 -36.56 13.04
CA ARG A 56 -31.22 -35.44 12.13
C ARG A 56 -31.13 -34.11 12.87
N LEU A 57 -31.74 -34.01 14.04
CA LEU A 57 -31.68 -32.82 14.88
C LEU A 57 -30.24 -32.50 15.28
N ALA A 58 -29.46 -33.50 15.69
CA ALA A 58 -28.05 -33.32 16.05
C ALA A 58 -27.20 -32.82 14.87
N ILE A 59 -27.46 -33.31 13.65
CA ILE A 59 -26.79 -32.83 12.44
C ILE A 59 -27.17 -31.36 12.16
N PHE A 60 -28.46 -31.01 12.25
CA PHE A 60 -28.90 -29.62 12.06
C PHE A 60 -28.32 -28.66 13.09
N GLU A 61 -28.34 -29.03 14.37
CA GLU A 61 -27.73 -28.22 15.42
C GLU A 61 -26.23 -28.01 15.19
N ARG A 62 -25.52 -29.07 14.78
CA ARG A 62 -24.10 -28.99 14.47
C ARG A 62 -23.84 -28.05 13.28
N LEU A 63 -24.59 -28.19 12.19
CA LEU A 63 -24.46 -27.32 11.02
C LEU A 63 -24.74 -25.85 11.37
N LEU A 64 -25.73 -25.60 12.23
CA LEU A 64 -26.09 -24.26 12.66
C LEU A 64 -25.00 -23.64 13.54
N ARG A 65 -24.37 -24.42 14.43
CA ARG A 65 -23.20 -23.99 15.22
C ARG A 65 -21.99 -23.71 14.32
N GLU A 66 -21.69 -24.59 13.37
CA GLU A 66 -20.57 -24.42 12.43
C GLU A 66 -20.77 -23.17 11.56
N GLN A 67 -21.98 -22.91 11.08
CA GLN A 67 -22.30 -21.71 10.32
C GLN A 67 -22.07 -20.42 11.15
N GLN A 68 -22.49 -20.43 12.42
CA GLN A 68 -22.24 -19.29 13.33
C GLN A 68 -20.75 -19.07 13.58
N GLN A 69 -19.97 -20.13 13.74
CA GLN A 69 -18.52 -20.05 13.90
C GLN A 69 -17.84 -19.45 12.65
N ILE A 70 -18.23 -19.89 11.46
CA ILE A 70 -17.70 -19.36 10.20
C ILE A 70 -18.04 -17.86 10.08
N ALA A 71 -19.28 -17.46 10.38
CA ALA A 71 -19.66 -16.05 10.33
C ALA A 71 -18.84 -15.19 11.30
N GLN A 72 -18.57 -15.67 12.51
CA GLN A 72 -17.70 -14.98 13.47
C GLN A 72 -16.27 -14.86 12.93
N GLN A 73 -15.68 -15.94 12.43
CA GLN A 73 -14.34 -15.93 11.84
C GLN A 73 -14.21 -14.95 10.67
N VAL A 74 -15.19 -14.92 9.76
CA VAL A 74 -15.22 -13.95 8.66
C VAL A 74 -15.20 -12.51 9.18
N THR A 75 -16.00 -12.19 10.21
CA THR A 75 -15.99 -10.84 10.78
C THR A 75 -14.68 -10.48 11.49
N GLU A 76 -14.00 -11.46 12.08
CA GLU A 76 -12.69 -11.27 12.71
C GLU A 76 -11.60 -11.06 11.65
N GLU A 77 -11.60 -11.86 10.58
CA GLU A 77 -10.69 -11.70 9.46
C GLU A 77 -10.86 -10.34 8.78
N GLU A 78 -12.09 -9.86 8.62
CA GLU A 78 -12.34 -8.51 8.11
C GLU A 78 -11.75 -7.42 9.01
N LYS A 79 -11.89 -7.55 10.34
CA LYS A 79 -11.32 -6.60 11.31
C LYS A 79 -9.79 -6.62 11.25
N LEU A 80 -9.19 -7.81 11.19
CA LEU A 80 -7.74 -7.98 11.08
C LEU A 80 -7.22 -7.37 9.77
N THR A 81 -7.90 -7.62 8.66
CA THR A 81 -7.53 -7.08 7.35
C THR A 81 -7.60 -5.56 7.34
N LYS A 82 -8.66 -4.97 7.91
CA LYS A 82 -8.78 -3.51 8.06
C LYS A 82 -7.66 -2.93 8.92
N ALA A 83 -7.36 -3.55 10.06
CA ALA A 83 -6.28 -3.10 10.92
C ALA A 83 -4.90 -3.17 10.24
N PHE A 84 -4.66 -4.24 9.47
CA PHE A 84 -3.43 -4.39 8.70
C PHE A 84 -3.29 -3.33 7.61
N GLU A 85 -4.36 -3.04 6.86
CA GLU A 85 -4.32 -2.01 5.82
C GLU A 85 -4.11 -0.60 6.43
N ILE A 86 -4.71 -0.30 7.58
CA ILE A 86 -4.44 0.96 8.32
C ILE A 86 -2.96 1.04 8.70
N ALA A 87 -2.39 0.00 9.32
CA ALA A 87 -0.99 -0.01 9.71
C ALA A 87 -0.04 0.14 8.50
N ARG A 88 -0.41 -0.45 7.37
CA ARG A 88 0.32 -0.29 6.11
C ARG A 88 0.28 1.14 5.60
N LEU A 89 -0.89 1.79 5.62
CA LEU A 89 -1.04 3.20 5.22
C LEU A 89 -0.23 4.14 6.13
N GLU A 90 -0.26 3.92 7.44
CA GLU A 90 0.56 4.68 8.40
C GLU A 90 2.06 4.51 8.13
N ALA A 91 2.53 3.30 7.84
CA ALA A 91 3.92 3.05 7.50
C ALA A 91 4.35 3.79 6.22
N ILE A 92 3.47 3.84 5.21
CA ILE A 92 3.72 4.60 3.97
C ILE A 92 3.79 6.10 4.26
N GLU A 93 2.91 6.63 5.09
CA GLU A 93 2.91 8.05 5.46
C GLU A 93 4.19 8.43 6.23
N GLN A 94 4.60 7.61 7.20
CA GLN A 94 5.86 7.81 7.90
C GLN A 94 7.07 7.78 6.97
N ALA A 95 7.10 6.85 6.01
CA ALA A 95 8.17 6.77 5.02
C ALA A 95 8.20 8.01 4.12
N ARG A 96 7.04 8.51 3.69
CA ARG A 96 6.94 9.76 2.91
C ARG A 96 7.46 10.95 3.69
N GLU A 97 7.09 11.09 4.96
CA GLU A 97 7.50 12.24 5.76
C GLU A 97 9.00 12.22 6.05
N LYS A 98 9.57 11.05 6.37
CA LYS A 98 11.03 10.87 6.45
C LYS A 98 11.72 11.23 5.14
N GLY A 99 11.17 10.80 4.00
CA GLY A 99 11.70 11.14 2.68
C GLY A 99 11.71 12.65 2.41
N LYS A 100 10.62 13.36 2.74
CA LYS A 100 10.55 14.83 2.61
C LYS A 100 11.59 15.52 3.49
N GLN A 101 11.73 15.08 4.74
CA GLN A 101 12.72 15.65 5.67
C GLN A 101 14.14 15.45 5.17
N SER A 102 14.48 14.24 4.70
CA SER A 102 15.79 13.94 4.09
C SER A 102 16.06 14.83 2.87
N ALA A 103 15.10 14.95 1.95
CA ALA A 103 15.26 15.77 0.76
C ALA A 103 15.46 17.26 1.10
N ARG A 104 14.71 17.80 2.08
CA ARG A 104 14.90 19.17 2.56
C ARG A 104 16.28 19.37 3.16
N TYR A 105 16.76 18.40 3.94
CA TYR A 105 18.09 18.43 4.52
C TYR A 105 19.19 18.42 3.45
N GLU A 106 19.10 17.52 2.46
CA GLU A 106 20.05 17.47 1.34
C GLU A 106 20.08 18.77 0.53
N ILE A 107 18.92 19.36 0.24
CA ILE A 107 18.85 20.66 -0.46
C ILE A 107 19.50 21.76 0.39
N ALA A 108 19.23 21.79 1.69
CA ALA A 108 19.84 22.77 2.58
C ALA A 108 21.37 22.60 2.65
N GLN A 109 21.85 21.36 2.69
CA GLN A 109 23.28 21.05 2.66
C GLN A 109 23.92 21.49 1.34
N ARG A 110 23.34 21.15 0.19
CA ARG A 110 23.83 21.59 -1.13
C ARG A 110 23.88 23.11 -1.24
N LYS A 111 22.87 23.82 -0.73
CA LYS A 111 22.86 25.28 -0.71
C LYS A 111 23.98 25.86 0.15
N ARG A 112 24.29 25.23 1.31
CA ARG A 112 25.42 25.63 2.15
C ARG A 112 26.75 25.40 1.45
N GLU A 113 26.93 24.25 0.81
CA GLU A 113 28.14 23.93 0.04
C GLU A 113 28.33 24.90 -1.12
N GLN A 114 27.27 25.23 -1.85
CA GLN A 114 27.29 26.25 -2.91
C GLN A 114 27.65 27.62 -2.36
N LEU A 115 27.03 28.06 -1.25
CA LEU A 115 27.33 29.35 -0.63
C LEU A 115 28.79 29.41 -0.18
N ALA A 116 29.29 28.37 0.47
CA ALA A 116 30.70 28.27 0.88
C ALA A 116 31.65 28.33 -0.33
N GLY A 117 31.28 27.70 -1.45
CA GLY A 117 32.03 27.79 -2.70
C GLY A 117 32.09 29.22 -3.26
N VAL A 118 30.95 29.93 -3.26
CA VAL A 118 30.87 31.33 -3.71
C VAL A 118 31.66 32.25 -2.77
N GLN A 119 31.54 32.08 -1.46
CA GLN A 119 32.30 32.85 -0.47
C GLN A 119 33.80 32.65 -0.64
N LYS A 120 34.23 31.40 -0.84
CA LYS A 120 35.64 31.09 -1.09
C LYS A 120 36.13 31.71 -2.39
N GLN A 121 35.37 31.59 -3.48
CA GLN A 121 35.71 32.22 -4.77
C GLN A 121 35.83 33.74 -4.64
N PHE A 122 34.92 34.36 -3.90
CA PHE A 122 34.96 35.80 -3.64
C PHE A 122 36.23 36.19 -2.89
N ILE A 123 36.57 35.48 -1.81
CA ILE A 123 37.75 35.77 -1.00
C ILE A 123 39.05 35.54 -1.78
N ASP A 124 39.16 34.39 -2.44
CA ASP A 124 40.42 33.94 -3.05
C ASP A 124 40.73 34.63 -4.39
N VAL A 125 39.71 35.17 -5.09
CA VAL A 125 39.87 35.67 -6.46
C VAL A 125 39.21 37.03 -6.69
N ASP A 126 37.94 37.19 -6.29
CA ASP A 126 37.18 38.38 -6.71
C ASP A 126 37.50 39.61 -5.84
N LEU A 127 37.87 39.41 -4.58
CA LEU A 127 38.21 40.49 -3.65
C LEU A 127 39.43 41.29 -4.11
N GLU A 128 40.51 40.62 -4.50
CA GLU A 128 41.72 41.25 -5.03
C GLU A 128 41.41 42.07 -6.29
N LYS A 129 40.69 41.46 -7.24
CA LYS A 129 40.26 42.15 -8.47
C LYS A 129 39.37 43.35 -8.19
N LEU A 130 38.50 43.25 -7.18
CA LEU A 130 37.58 44.32 -6.81
C LEU A 130 38.33 45.49 -6.16
N ILE A 131 39.32 45.20 -5.32
CA ILE A 131 40.23 46.20 -4.74
C ILE A 131 40.97 46.92 -5.87
N ASP A 132 41.63 46.19 -6.78
CA ASP A 132 42.35 46.77 -7.92
C ASP A 132 41.43 47.62 -8.81
N SER A 133 40.21 47.14 -9.04
CA SER A 133 39.22 47.86 -9.86
C SER A 133 38.67 49.10 -9.17
N CYS A 134 38.82 49.25 -7.86
CA CYS A 134 38.31 50.39 -7.09
C CYS A 134 39.43 51.31 -6.58
N ASP A 135 40.70 51.05 -6.90
CA ASP A 135 41.88 51.79 -6.42
C ASP A 135 41.88 53.28 -6.83
N TYR A 136 41.14 53.63 -7.89
CA TYR A 136 40.96 55.02 -8.30
C TYR A 136 39.96 55.81 -7.44
N LEU A 137 39.20 55.15 -6.57
CA LEU A 137 38.21 55.78 -5.70
C LEU A 137 38.86 56.27 -4.39
N PRO A 138 38.34 57.34 -3.77
CA PRO A 138 38.72 57.70 -2.41
C PRO A 138 38.47 56.53 -1.45
N TYR A 139 39.39 56.33 -0.50
CA TYR A 139 39.41 55.18 0.41
C TYR A 139 38.05 54.87 1.05
N GLU A 140 37.37 55.88 1.62
CA GLU A 140 36.06 55.67 2.26
C GLU A 140 34.99 55.16 1.28
N THR A 141 35.00 55.67 0.04
CA THR A 141 34.06 55.24 -1.01
C THR A 141 34.40 53.84 -1.52
N MET A 142 35.69 53.55 -1.70
CA MET A 142 36.18 52.22 -2.08
C MET A 142 35.77 51.20 -1.02
N LYS A 143 36.10 51.45 0.24
CA LYS A 143 35.80 50.59 1.39
C LYS A 143 34.30 50.30 1.49
N GLN A 144 33.45 51.32 1.45
CA GLN A 144 31.99 51.15 1.47
C GLN A 144 31.47 50.30 0.30
N THR A 145 32.04 50.49 -0.89
CA THR A 145 31.65 49.75 -2.08
C THR A 145 32.01 48.27 -1.93
N ILE A 146 33.25 47.98 -1.54
CA ILE A 146 33.78 46.63 -1.37
C ILE A 146 33.06 45.91 -0.22
N ASP A 147 32.84 46.58 0.92
CA ASP A 147 32.04 46.06 2.04
C ASP A 147 30.60 45.74 1.60
N GLY A 148 30.02 46.57 0.73
CA GLY A 148 28.70 46.33 0.15
C GLY A 148 28.63 45.06 -0.72
N PHE A 149 29.69 44.75 -1.48
CA PHE A 149 29.78 43.51 -2.25
C PHE A 149 30.02 42.30 -1.34
N ALA A 150 30.94 42.40 -0.38
CA ALA A 150 31.22 41.33 0.57
C ALA A 150 29.99 40.97 1.42
N ALA A 151 29.23 41.96 1.88
CA ALA A 151 28.00 41.75 2.62
C ALA A 151 26.93 40.99 1.82
N ARG A 152 26.85 41.20 0.49
CA ARG A 152 25.92 40.46 -0.39
C ARG A 152 26.28 38.98 -0.52
N VAL A 153 27.57 38.66 -0.43
CA VAL A 153 28.09 37.29 -0.49
C VAL A 153 28.14 36.64 0.91
N GLY A 154 27.94 37.42 1.98
CA GLY A 154 28.03 36.96 3.36
C GLY A 154 29.46 36.79 3.83
N VAL A 155 30.36 37.67 3.38
CA VAL A 155 31.75 37.76 3.82
C VAL A 155 31.90 39.05 4.64
N LYS A 156 32.56 38.95 5.80
CA LYS A 156 32.93 40.11 6.62
C LYS A 156 34.36 40.51 6.28
N LEU A 157 34.57 41.80 6.06
CA LEU A 157 35.88 42.38 5.80
C LEU A 157 36.34 43.18 7.02
N GLU A 158 37.59 42.98 7.42
CA GLU A 158 38.28 43.75 8.42
C GLU A 158 39.40 44.54 7.76
N TRP A 159 39.38 45.85 7.93
CA TRP A 159 40.36 46.76 7.33
C TRP A 159 41.34 47.22 8.41
N LYS A 160 42.64 47.02 8.18
CA LYS A 160 43.71 47.56 9.02
C LYS A 160 44.50 48.62 8.26
N GLU A 161 44.69 49.77 8.90
CA GLU A 161 45.50 50.87 8.39
C GLU A 161 46.97 50.65 8.82
N LEU A 162 47.88 50.69 7.85
CA LEU A 162 49.32 50.57 8.06
C LEU A 162 49.95 51.97 8.27
N SER A 163 51.14 51.99 8.87
CA SER A 163 51.89 53.21 9.19
C SER A 163 52.20 54.11 7.99
N ASP A 164 52.14 53.56 6.79
CA ASP A 164 52.55 54.23 5.54
C ASP A 164 51.35 54.78 4.75
N GLY A 165 50.14 54.76 5.35
CA GLY A 165 48.89 55.17 4.70
C GLY A 165 48.33 54.13 3.72
N GLN A 166 48.91 52.92 3.72
CA GLN A 166 48.39 51.75 3.01
C GLN A 166 47.38 50.98 3.89
N PHE A 167 46.54 50.16 3.29
CA PHE A 167 45.51 49.39 3.99
C PHE A 167 45.60 47.91 3.65
N GLU A 168 45.43 47.06 4.66
CA GLU A 168 45.28 45.62 4.50
C GLU A 168 43.84 45.20 4.76
N CYS A 169 43.28 44.42 3.85
CA CYS A 169 41.94 43.85 3.94
C CYS A 169 42.03 42.37 4.35
N PHE A 170 41.38 42.01 5.45
CA PHE A 170 41.24 40.63 5.91
C PHE A 170 39.81 40.17 5.73
N ALA A 171 39.61 39.09 4.98
CA ALA A 171 38.28 38.54 4.76
C ALA A 171 38.02 37.32 5.65
N CYS A 172 36.87 37.32 6.31
CA CYS A 172 36.38 36.23 7.14
C CYS A 172 34.97 35.82 6.69
N VAL A 173 34.71 34.51 6.62
CA VAL A 173 33.36 34.00 6.37
C VAL A 173 32.46 34.35 7.56
N ALA A 174 31.28 34.93 7.30
CA ALA A 174 30.46 35.60 8.31
C ALA A 174 29.69 34.67 9.26
#